data_AF-A0A950XZP5-F1
#
_entry.id   AF-A0A950XZP5-F1
#
_cell.length_a   1.000
_cell.length_b   1.000
_cell.length_c   1.000
_cell.angle_alpha   90.00
_cell.angle_beta   90.00
_cell.angle_gamma   90.00
#
_symmetry.space_group_name_H-M   'P 1'
#
loop_
_entity.id
_entity.type
_entity.pdbx_description
1 polymer ?
#
loop_
_entity_poly.entity_id
_entity_poly.type
_entity_poly.pdbx_seq_one_letter_code
_entity_poly.pdbx_strand_id
1 'polypeptide(L)'
;MWIQFLSICALQILACGVARGEGIGGTWVSEANGKLGSITFVFNVSGRVLTGTATPASLGPADLGNGKFEDDKISFEVTREALGIKITTKYSGALSGDIIKLRASNFRGTLELVLRKK
;
A
#
# COMPACT_ATOMS: atom_id res chain seq x y z
N MET A 1 -4.36 55.42 10.26
CA MET A 1 -3.19 54.56 10.48
C MET A 1 -3.10 54.25 11.96
N TRP A 2 -3.61 53.09 12.38
CA TRP A 2 -3.22 52.46 13.64
C TRP A 2 -3.63 50.98 13.60
N ILE A 3 -2.67 50.13 13.29
CA ILE A 3 -2.76 48.68 13.32
C ILE A 3 -2.48 48.23 14.76
N GLN A 4 -3.31 47.32 15.27
CA GLN A 4 -2.98 46.14 16.10
C GLN A 4 -4.09 45.86 17.12
N PHE A 5 -4.90 44.85 16.83
CA PHE A 5 -5.20 43.85 17.86
C PHE A 5 -4.87 42.48 17.28
N LEU A 6 -3.78 41.96 17.82
CA LEU A 6 -3.29 40.60 17.71
C LEU A 6 -4.37 39.61 18.18
N SER A 7 -4.24 38.38 17.68
CA SER A 7 -4.70 37.16 18.35
C SER A 7 -6.15 36.74 18.10
N ILE A 8 -6.35 36.02 16.99
CA ILE A 8 -7.14 34.79 17.03
C ILE A 8 -6.25 33.71 16.40
N CYS A 9 -5.47 33.04 17.26
CA CYS A 9 -5.02 31.68 17.00
C CYS A 9 -6.29 30.82 16.85
N ALA A 10 -6.87 30.82 15.66
CA ALA A 10 -7.81 29.78 15.29
C ALA A 10 -6.95 28.52 15.13
N LEU A 11 -6.83 27.79 16.24
CA LEU A 11 -6.47 26.38 16.25
C LEU A 11 -7.37 25.71 15.20
N GLN A 12 -6.86 25.56 13.99
CA GLN A 12 -7.35 24.54 13.09
C GLN A 12 -7.05 23.24 13.81
N ILE A 13 -8.10 22.72 14.45
CA ILE A 13 -8.17 21.35 14.92
C ILE A 13 -7.77 20.51 13.71
N LEU A 14 -6.50 20.12 13.69
CA LEU A 14 -6.03 19.03 12.86
C LEU A 14 -6.79 17.83 13.41
N ALA A 15 -7.96 17.56 12.83
CA ALA A 15 -8.57 16.26 12.90
C ALA A 15 -7.57 15.34 12.20
N CYS A 16 -6.57 14.87 12.94
CA CYS A 16 -5.91 13.62 12.66
C CYS A 16 -7.04 12.61 12.62
N GLY A 17 -7.56 12.38 11.41
CA GLY A 17 -8.44 11.27 11.14
C GLY A 17 -7.73 10.07 11.73
N VAL A 18 -8.37 9.44 12.71
CA VAL A 18 -7.96 8.14 13.18
C VAL A 18 -8.22 7.24 11.98
N ALA A 19 -7.20 7.10 11.13
CA ALA A 19 -7.22 6.19 10.01
C ALA A 19 -7.59 4.84 10.62
N ARG A 20 -8.82 4.39 10.34
CA ARG A 20 -9.32 3.10 10.83
C ARG A 20 -8.49 2.05 10.11
N GLY A 21 -7.40 1.63 10.75
CA GLY A 21 -6.49 0.60 10.23
C GLY A 21 -7.17 -0.76 9.99
N GLU A 22 -8.45 -0.91 10.35
CA GLU A 22 -9.25 -2.12 10.15
C GLU A 22 -9.66 -2.39 8.70
N GLY A 23 -9.62 -1.41 7.79
CA GLY A 23 -10.12 -1.61 6.42
C GLY A 23 -9.25 -2.54 5.55
N ILE A 24 -7.93 -2.34 5.61
CA ILE A 24 -6.99 -2.96 4.65
C ILE A 24 -6.41 -4.31 5.14
N GLY A 25 -6.53 -4.62 6.43
CA GLY A 25 -6.05 -5.89 6.98
C GLY A 25 -6.76 -7.10 6.35
N GLY A 26 -6.01 -8.19 6.18
CA GLY A 26 -6.52 -9.48 5.70
C GLY A 26 -5.87 -9.97 4.41
N THR A 27 -6.51 -10.97 3.80
CA THR A 27 -6.01 -11.59 2.56
C THR A 27 -6.67 -10.95 1.35
N TRP A 28 -5.84 -10.54 0.39
CA TRP A 28 -6.24 -9.90 -0.85
C TRP A 28 -5.67 -10.65 -2.03
N VAL A 29 -6.43 -10.82 -3.09
CA VAL A 29 -5.99 -11.52 -4.29
C VAL A 29 -6.13 -10.59 -5.49
N SER A 30 -5.06 -10.44 -6.25
CA SER A 30 -5.12 -9.68 -7.51
C SER A 30 -5.86 -10.48 -8.57
N GLU A 31 -6.50 -9.78 -9.50
CA GLU A 31 -6.94 -10.38 -10.75
C GLU A 31 -5.73 -11.02 -11.49
N ALA A 32 -5.99 -12.07 -12.25
CA ALA A 32 -4.94 -12.77 -12.98
C ALA A 32 -4.39 -11.87 -14.10
N ASN A 33 -3.08 -11.61 -14.08
CA ASN A 33 -2.44 -10.71 -15.03
C ASN A 33 -1.63 -11.47 -16.08
N GLY A 34 -2.33 -12.02 -17.07
CA GLY A 34 -1.73 -12.79 -18.16
C GLY A 34 -0.89 -13.96 -17.65
N LYS A 35 0.36 -14.08 -18.11
CA LYS A 35 1.27 -15.18 -17.75
C LYS A 35 1.76 -15.15 -16.29
N LEU A 36 1.63 -14.02 -15.58
CA LEU A 36 2.08 -13.88 -14.19
C LEU A 36 1.12 -14.52 -13.18
N GLY A 37 -0.12 -14.85 -13.60
CA GLY A 37 -1.15 -15.37 -12.70
C GLY A 37 -1.68 -14.33 -11.73
N SER A 38 -2.39 -14.78 -10.68
CA SER A 38 -2.81 -13.94 -9.56
C SER A 38 -1.70 -13.84 -8.52
N ILE A 39 -1.74 -12.77 -7.72
CA ILE A 39 -0.86 -12.55 -6.58
C ILE A 39 -1.72 -12.47 -5.34
N THR A 40 -1.41 -13.30 -4.34
CA THR A 40 -2.05 -13.23 -3.03
C THR A 40 -1.20 -12.36 -2.10
N PHE A 41 -1.83 -11.39 -1.48
CA PHE A 41 -1.24 -10.52 -0.47
C PHE A 41 -1.92 -10.77 0.87
N VAL A 42 -1.13 -10.88 1.94
CA VAL A 42 -1.65 -10.93 3.31
C VAL A 42 -1.16 -9.66 4.02
N PHE A 43 -2.08 -8.73 4.29
CA PHE A 43 -1.77 -7.44 4.89
C PHE A 43 -2.08 -7.41 6.38
N ASN A 44 -1.15 -6.86 7.15
CA ASN A 44 -1.32 -6.55 8.56
C ASN A 44 -0.91 -5.10 8.82
N VAL A 45 -1.76 -4.34 9.51
CA VAL A 45 -1.53 -2.92 9.78
C VAL A 45 -1.48 -2.66 11.27
N SER A 46 -0.38 -2.04 11.70
CA SER A 46 -0.17 -1.58 13.07
C SER A 46 0.06 -0.06 13.03
N GLY A 47 -0.98 0.71 13.33
CA GLY A 47 -0.96 2.17 13.17
C GLY A 47 -0.80 2.55 11.70
N ARG A 48 0.34 3.16 11.34
CA ARG A 48 0.68 3.54 9.95
C ARG A 48 1.59 2.55 9.24
N VAL A 49 2.05 1.52 9.94
CA VAL A 49 2.99 0.53 9.39
C VAL A 49 2.19 -0.59 8.77
N LEU A 50 2.47 -0.86 7.49
CA LEU A 50 1.94 -2.00 6.77
C LEU A 50 3.01 -3.09 6.70
N THR A 51 2.65 -4.29 7.12
CA THR A 51 3.48 -5.49 7.01
C THR A 51 2.69 -6.58 6.31
N GLY A 52 3.37 -7.67 5.92
CA GLY A 52 2.69 -8.74 5.23
C GLY A 52 3.57 -9.56 4.32
N THR A 53 2.91 -10.41 3.53
CA THR A 53 3.55 -11.21 2.49
C THR A 53 2.87 -11.03 1.13
N ALA A 54 3.63 -11.18 0.07
CA ALA A 54 3.16 -11.27 -1.30
C ALA A 54 3.57 -12.62 -1.90
N THR A 55 2.60 -13.37 -2.42
CA THR A 55 2.78 -14.72 -2.95
C THR A 55 2.19 -14.79 -4.37
N PRO A 56 3.02 -14.65 -5.42
CA PRO A 56 2.60 -14.89 -6.80
C PRO A 56 2.23 -16.37 -6.99
N ALA A 57 1.31 -16.67 -7.90
CA ALA A 57 0.90 -18.06 -8.16
C ALA A 57 2.05 -19.01 -8.57
N SER A 58 3.12 -18.47 -9.15
CA SER A 58 4.26 -19.22 -9.68
C SER A 58 5.51 -19.20 -8.78
N LEU A 59 5.50 -18.45 -7.67
CA LEU A 59 6.67 -18.22 -6.83
C LEU A 59 6.31 -18.32 -5.35
N GLY A 60 7.32 -18.55 -4.50
CA GLY A 60 7.14 -18.54 -3.04
C GLY A 60 6.75 -17.17 -2.47
N PRO A 61 6.32 -17.14 -1.19
CA PRO A 61 6.03 -15.90 -0.49
C PRO A 61 7.28 -15.04 -0.35
N ALA A 62 7.10 -13.72 -0.39
CA ALA A 62 8.13 -12.75 -0.04
C ALA A 62 7.54 -11.67 0.86
N ASP A 63 8.32 -11.22 1.84
CA ASP A 63 7.88 -10.21 2.79
C ASP A 63 7.77 -8.82 2.14
N LEU A 64 6.84 -8.04 2.69
CA LEU A 64 6.72 -6.62 2.38
C LEU A 64 7.74 -5.82 3.19
N GLY A 65 8.57 -5.07 2.48
CA GLY A 65 9.45 -4.05 3.06
C GLY A 65 8.84 -2.66 2.94
N ASN A 66 9.28 -1.73 3.81
CA ASN A 66 8.95 -0.30 3.74
C ASN A 66 7.44 0.01 3.64
N GLY A 67 6.60 -0.84 4.23
CA GLY A 67 5.16 -0.73 4.09
C GLY A 67 4.56 0.39 4.93
N LYS A 68 3.68 1.19 4.32
CA LYS A 68 2.97 2.32 4.92
C LYS A 68 1.49 2.30 4.51
N PHE A 69 0.64 2.63 5.47
CA PHE A 69 -0.80 2.87 5.25
C PHE A 69 -1.24 4.13 5.99
N GLU A 70 -1.70 5.14 5.24
CA GLU A 70 -2.18 6.42 5.78
C GLU A 70 -3.18 7.05 4.80
N ASP A 71 -4.30 7.58 5.29
CA ASP A 71 -5.35 8.23 4.48
C ASP A 71 -5.77 7.41 3.26
N ASP A 72 -6.05 6.12 3.48
CA ASP A 72 -6.38 5.11 2.46
C ASP A 72 -5.30 4.84 1.42
N LYS A 73 -4.14 5.50 1.49
CA LYS A 73 -2.99 5.27 0.61
C LYS A 73 -2.13 4.17 1.17
N ILE A 74 -1.71 3.28 0.28
CA ILE A 74 -0.83 2.15 0.57
C ILE A 74 0.44 2.29 -0.26
N SER A 75 1.58 2.03 0.37
CA SER A 75 2.83 1.81 -0.35
C SER A 75 3.67 0.75 0.35
N PHE A 76 4.41 -0.04 -0.41
CA PHE A 76 5.33 -1.05 0.10
C PHE A 76 6.28 -1.50 -1.01
N GLU A 77 7.31 -2.23 -0.65
CA GLU A 77 8.26 -2.80 -1.59
C GLU A 77 8.34 -4.31 -1.39
N VAL A 78 8.54 -5.04 -2.48
CA VAL A 78 8.85 -6.47 -2.41
C VAL A 78 10.11 -6.72 -3.21
N THR A 79 11.15 -7.18 -2.53
CA THR A 79 12.43 -7.55 -3.15
C THR A 79 12.48 -9.06 -3.32
N ARG A 80 12.75 -9.51 -4.54
CA ARG A 80 12.99 -10.92 -4.86
C ARG A 80 14.32 -11.08 -5.57
N GLU A 81 14.95 -12.22 -5.37
CA GLU A 81 16.13 -12.59 -6.13
C GLU A 81 15.74 -13.57 -7.23
N ALA A 82 16.11 -13.25 -8.47
CA ALA A 82 15.86 -14.11 -9.62
C ALA A 82 17.10 -14.07 -10.52
N LEU A 83 17.60 -15.25 -10.89
CA LEU A 83 18.78 -15.39 -11.77
C LEU A 83 20.02 -14.62 -11.25
N GLY A 84 20.23 -14.61 -9.92
CA GLY A 84 21.34 -13.89 -9.28
C GLY A 84 21.21 -12.37 -9.24
N ILE A 85 20.05 -11.83 -9.64
CA ILE A 85 19.77 -10.38 -9.62
C ILE A 85 18.66 -10.11 -8.62
N LYS A 86 18.87 -9.10 -7.75
CA LYS A 86 17.83 -8.58 -6.86
C LYS A 86 16.92 -7.63 -7.62
N ILE A 87 15.63 -7.93 -7.59
CA ILE A 87 14.57 -7.16 -8.22
C ILE A 87 13.66 -6.63 -7.12
N THR A 88 13.72 -5.32 -6.88
CA THR A 88 12.78 -4.63 -6.00
C THR A 88 11.61 -4.10 -6.82
N THR A 89 10.40 -4.51 -6.47
CA THR A 89 9.17 -3.98 -7.05
C THR A 89 8.51 -3.07 -6.03
N LYS A 90 8.27 -1.82 -6.41
CA LYS A 90 7.59 -0.82 -5.60
C LYS A 90 6.10 -0.87 -5.89
N TYR A 91 5.31 -0.94 -4.85
CA TYR A 91 3.86 -0.94 -4.93
C TYR A 91 3.34 0.35 -4.30
N SER A 92 2.44 1.03 -4.99
CA SER A 92 1.76 2.22 -4.50
C SER A 92 0.31 2.22 -4.95
N GLY A 93 -0.61 2.64 -4.11
CA GLY A 93 -2.02 2.60 -4.45
C GLY A 93 -2.92 3.17 -3.37
N ALA A 94 -4.20 2.85 -3.48
CA ALA A 94 -5.19 3.24 -2.49
C ALA A 94 -6.29 2.17 -2.32
N LEU A 95 -6.83 2.10 -1.10
CA LEU A 95 -8.08 1.43 -0.79
C LEU A 95 -9.24 2.29 -1.33
N SER A 96 -10.21 1.66 -1.98
CA SER A 96 -11.38 2.34 -2.56
C SER A 96 -12.61 1.46 -2.34
N GLY A 97 -13.28 1.64 -1.19
CA GLY A 97 -14.32 0.72 -0.75
C GLY A 97 -13.73 -0.67 -0.50
N ASP A 98 -14.21 -1.67 -1.23
CA ASP A 98 -13.83 -3.09 -1.05
C ASP A 98 -12.72 -3.57 -2.01
N ILE A 99 -12.09 -2.65 -2.74
CA ILE A 99 -10.99 -2.95 -3.67
C ILE A 99 -9.74 -2.14 -3.33
N ILE A 100 -8.57 -2.71 -3.62
CA ILE A 100 -7.30 -1.96 -3.59
C ILE A 100 -6.76 -1.91 -5.01
N LYS A 101 -6.48 -0.70 -5.50
CA LYS A 101 -5.80 -0.51 -6.77
C LYS A 101 -4.33 -0.26 -6.49
N LEU A 102 -3.46 -1.16 -6.93
CA LEU A 102 -2.01 -1.05 -6.77
C LEU A 102 -1.33 -0.87 -8.12
N ARG A 103 -0.47 0.13 -8.20
CA ARG A 103 0.54 0.25 -9.23
C ARG A 103 1.81 -0.44 -8.76
N ALA A 104 2.25 -1.47 -9.46
CA ALA A 104 3.53 -2.13 -9.28
C ALA A 104 4.54 -1.60 -10.31
N SER A 105 5.70 -1.13 -9.86
CA SER A 105 6.74 -0.57 -10.73
C SER A 105 8.11 -1.12 -10.37
N ASN A 106 8.86 -1.54 -11.39
CA ASN A 106 10.26 -1.93 -11.29
C ASN A 106 10.98 -1.63 -12.62
N PHE A 107 12.24 -2.07 -12.75
CA PHE A 107 13.03 -1.83 -13.96
C PHE A 107 12.45 -2.46 -15.25
N ARG A 108 11.53 -3.42 -15.13
CA ARG A 108 10.87 -4.08 -16.27
C ARG A 108 9.62 -3.34 -16.74
N GLY A 109 9.15 -2.36 -15.98
CA GLY A 109 7.98 -1.54 -16.32
C GLY A 109 7.00 -1.38 -15.17
N THR A 110 5.81 -0.92 -15.53
CA THR A 110 4.68 -0.70 -14.61
C THR A 110 3.55 -1.68 -14.92
N LEU A 111 2.89 -2.18 -13.88
CA LEU A 111 1.68 -2.99 -13.93
C LEU A 111 0.64 -2.42 -12.97
N GLU A 112 -0.61 -2.32 -13.41
CA GLU A 112 -1.75 -1.99 -12.55
C GLU A 112 -2.42 -3.28 -12.07
N LEU A 113 -2.72 -3.36 -10.79
CA LEU A 113 -3.33 -4.51 -10.13
C LEU A 113 -4.60 -4.05 -9.42
N VAL A 114 -5.67 -4.82 -9.59
CA VAL A 114 -6.90 -4.68 -8.80
C VAL A 114 -6.97 -5.87 -7.86
N LEU A 115 -6.97 -5.59 -6.56
CA LEU A 115 -7.02 -6.58 -5.49
C LEU A 115 -8.44 -6.62 -4.92
N ARG A 116 -8.91 -7.83 -4.66
CA ARG A 116 -10.19 -8.09 -3.99
C ARG A 116 -9.93 -8.90 -2.73
N LYS A 117 -10.69 -8.61 -1.68
CA LYS A 117 -10.60 -9.36 -0.42
C LYS A 117 -11.03 -10.80 -0.67
N LYS A 118 -10.29 -11.76 -0.11
CA LYS A 118 -10.61 -13.18 -0.18
C LYS A 118 -11.56 -13.58 0.94
#